data_AF-A0A7C2AR69-F1
#
_entry.id   AF-A0A7C2AR69-F1
#
_cell.length_a   1.000
_cell.length_b   1.000
_cell.length_c   1.000
_cell.angle_alpha   90.00
_cell.angle_beta   90.00
_cell.angle_gamma   90.00
#
_symmetry.space_group_name_H-M   'P 1'
#
loop_
_entity.id
_entity.type
_entity.pdbx_description
1 polymer ?
#
loop_
_entity_poly.entity_id
_entity_poly.type
_entity_poly.pdbx_seq_one_letter_code
_entity_poly.pdbx_strand_id
1 'polypeptide(L)'
;MDERSFLQLVGWRIAEVLAGQRSLEELLAESAVVGWEAHRLGPHADEVVADLEALLAWQSEHLLAEEELRSELRALLARVHVLISQS
;
A
#
# COMPACT_ATOMS: atom_id res chain seq x y z
N MET A 1 -15.56 -5.00 -5.72
CA MET A 1 -14.75 -3.79 -5.95
C MET A 1 -14.03 -3.99 -7.28
N ASP A 2 -13.78 -2.94 -8.06
CA ASP A 2 -12.91 -3.00 -9.25
C ASP A 2 -11.48 -2.57 -8.90
N GLU A 3 -10.53 -2.80 -9.82
CA GLU A 3 -9.12 -2.46 -9.62
C GLU A 3 -8.90 -0.98 -9.28
N ARG A 4 -9.57 -0.07 -10.00
CA ARG A 4 -9.44 1.37 -9.79
C ARG A 4 -9.90 1.79 -8.39
N SER A 5 -11.05 1.31 -7.94
CA SER A 5 -11.60 1.58 -6.62
C SER A 5 -10.69 1.03 -5.51
N PHE A 6 -10.06 -0.12 -5.75
CA PHE A 6 -9.08 -0.69 -4.84
C PHE A 6 -7.82 0.18 -4.74
N LEU A 7 -7.25 0.58 -5.87
CA LEU A 7 -6.07 1.46 -5.90
C LEU A 7 -6.36 2.80 -5.21
N GLN A 8 -7.55 3.37 -5.42
CA GLN A 8 -7.98 4.59 -4.73
C GLN A 8 -8.06 4.39 -3.21
N LEU A 9 -8.63 3.28 -2.75
CA LEU A 9 -8.70 2.95 -1.33
C LEU A 9 -7.29 2.83 -0.73
N VAL A 10 -6.39 2.10 -1.39
CA VAL A 10 -5.00 1.93 -0.93
C VAL A 10 -4.29 3.28 -0.87
N GLY A 11 -4.37 4.09 -1.93
CA GLY A 11 -3.75 5.42 -1.97
C GLY A 11 -4.25 6.32 -0.84
N TRP A 12 -5.56 6.32 -0.58
CA TRP A 12 -6.14 7.08 0.54
C TRP A 12 -5.60 6.61 1.89
N ARG A 13 -5.53 5.30 2.14
CA ARG A 13 -5.02 4.76 3.42
C ARG A 13 -3.53 5.05 3.62
N ILE A 14 -2.70 4.96 2.57
CA ILE A 14 -1.28 5.34 2.64
C ILE A 14 -1.16 6.83 3.01
N ALA A 15 -2.00 7.70 2.42
CA ALA A 15 -1.99 9.12 2.73
C ALA A 15 -2.37 9.40 4.20
N GLU A 16 -3.33 8.68 4.77
CA GLU A 16 -3.69 8.79 6.20
C GLU A 16 -2.52 8.41 7.12
N VAL A 17 -1.77 7.36 6.78
CA VAL A 17 -0.56 6.97 7.54
C VAL A 17 0.52 8.05 7.45
N LEU A 18 0.75 8.59 6.25
CA LEU A 18 1.71 9.68 6.05
C LEU A 18 1.30 10.96 6.79
N ALA A 19 0.00 11.23 6.91
CA ALA A 19 -0.55 12.34 7.67
C ALA A 19 -0.54 12.11 9.20
N GLY A 20 -0.19 10.91 9.67
CA GLY A 20 -0.23 10.55 11.09
C GLY A 20 -1.65 10.37 11.63
N GLN A 21 -2.64 10.21 10.75
CA GLN A 21 -4.04 9.99 11.10
C GLN A 21 -4.35 8.51 11.36
N ARG A 22 -3.49 7.62 10.87
CA ARG A 22 -3.55 6.17 11.04
C ARG A 22 -2.15 5.63 11.30
N SER A 23 -2.03 4.54 12.05
CA SER A 23 -0.76 3.83 12.21
C SER A 23 -0.43 3.00 10.97
N LEU A 24 0.86 2.76 10.75
CA LEU A 24 1.29 1.87 9.69
C LEU A 24 0.83 0.42 9.95
N GLU A 25 0.82 -0.02 11.21
CA GLU A 25 0.34 -1.36 11.59
C GLU A 25 -1.13 -1.57 11.20
N GLU A 26 -1.99 -0.57 11.37
CA GLU A 26 -3.39 -0.65 10.92
C GLU A 26 -3.51 -0.75 9.39
N LEU A 27 -2.76 0.06 8.64
CA LEU A 27 -2.72 -0.03 7.18
C LEU A 27 -2.32 -1.44 6.74
N LEU A 28 -1.30 -2.00 7.37
CA LEU A 28 -0.73 -3.28 7.01
C LEU A 28 -1.65 -4.46 7.39
N ALA A 29 -2.24 -4.44 8.59
CA ALA A 29 -3.21 -5.44 9.01
C ALA A 29 -4.44 -5.48 8.08
N GLU A 30 -4.93 -4.32 7.66
CA GLU A 30 -6.03 -4.24 6.71
C GLU A 30 -5.62 -4.67 5.30
N SER A 31 -4.37 -4.42 4.89
CA SER A 31 -3.86 -4.78 3.56
C SER A 31 -3.62 -6.28 3.42
N ALA A 32 -3.15 -6.95 4.48
CA ALA A 32 -3.00 -8.41 4.50
C ALA A 32 -4.33 -9.16 4.32
N VAL A 33 -5.43 -8.59 4.81
CA VAL A 33 -6.79 -9.15 4.62
C VAL A 33 -7.29 -8.94 3.20
N VAL A 34 -6.94 -7.81 2.56
CA VAL A 34 -7.41 -7.48 1.20
C VAL A 34 -6.52 -8.11 0.11
N GLY A 35 -5.24 -8.39 0.41
CA GLY A 35 -4.27 -8.96 -0.53
C GLY A 35 -4.69 -10.30 -1.12
N TRP A 36 -5.54 -11.06 -0.43
CA TRP A 36 -5.92 -12.41 -0.88
C TRP A 36 -6.72 -12.44 -2.18
N GLU A 37 -7.34 -11.33 -2.59
CA GLU A 37 -8.12 -11.23 -3.82
C GLU A 37 -7.60 -10.18 -4.82
N ALA A 38 -6.51 -9.48 -4.53
CA ALA A 38 -6.00 -8.40 -5.39
C ALA A 38 -5.62 -8.90 -6.80
N HIS A 39 -5.03 -10.09 -6.89
CA HIS A 39 -4.76 -10.79 -8.16
C HIS A 39 -6.01 -11.01 -9.04
N ARG A 40 -7.21 -10.98 -8.44
CA ARG A 40 -8.50 -11.12 -9.17
C ARG A 40 -9.04 -9.76 -9.64
N LEU A 41 -8.56 -8.66 -9.07
CA LEU A 41 -8.98 -7.31 -9.43
C LEU A 41 -8.24 -6.82 -10.68
N GLY A 42 -6.94 -7.08 -10.77
CA GLY A 42 -6.11 -6.77 -11.94
C GLY A 42 -4.61 -6.75 -11.61
N PRO A 43 -3.75 -6.57 -12.63
CA PRO A 43 -2.29 -6.64 -12.46
C PRO A 43 -1.74 -5.49 -11.60
N HIS A 44 -2.32 -4.29 -11.65
CA HIS A 44 -1.87 -3.16 -10.85
C HIS A 44 -2.27 -3.31 -9.39
N ALA A 45 -3.43 -3.89 -9.12
CA ALA A 45 -3.82 -4.26 -7.76
C ALA A 45 -2.84 -5.28 -7.15
N ASP A 46 -2.46 -6.30 -7.92
CA ASP A 46 -1.49 -7.33 -7.50
C ASP A 46 -0.11 -6.73 -7.20
N GLU A 47 0.40 -5.88 -8.09
CA GLU A 47 1.68 -5.16 -7.90
C GLU A 47 1.70 -4.34 -6.60
N VAL A 48 0.64 -3.55 -6.37
CA VAL A 48 0.55 -2.69 -5.19
C VAL A 48 0.45 -3.48 -3.89
N VAL A 49 -0.22 -4.65 -3.91
CA VAL A 49 -0.24 -5.54 -2.74
C VAL A 49 1.13 -6.13 -2.49
N ALA A 50 1.83 -6.60 -3.51
CA ALA A 50 3.19 -7.14 -3.35
C ALA A 50 4.15 -6.10 -2.74
N ASP A 51 4.01 -4.82 -3.15
CA ASP A 51 4.79 -3.73 -2.56
C ASP A 51 4.47 -3.50 -1.07
N LEU A 52 3.18 -3.55 -0.70
CA LEU A 52 2.76 -3.43 0.70
C LEU A 52 3.25 -4.61 1.55
N GLU A 53 3.22 -5.82 1.01
CA GLU A 53 3.75 -7.02 1.66
C GLU A 53 5.26 -6.94 1.87
N ALA A 54 6.00 -6.39 0.89
CA ALA A 54 7.44 -6.15 1.05
C ALA A 54 7.73 -5.15 2.18
N LEU A 55 6.95 -4.06 2.27
CA LEU A 55 7.08 -3.09 3.35
C LEU A 55 6.75 -3.70 4.73
N LEU A 56 5.73 -4.56 4.81
CA LEU A 56 5.40 -5.33 6.02
C LEU A 56 6.58 -6.22 6.44
N ALA A 57 7.13 -7.00 5.50
CA ALA A 57 8.25 -7.88 5.78
C ALA A 57 9.44 -7.10 6.34
N TRP A 58 9.82 -6.00 5.67
CA TRP A 58 10.92 -5.15 6.13
C TRP A 58 10.68 -4.52 7.49
N GLN A 59 9.46 -4.04 7.78
CA GLN A 59 9.13 -3.51 9.09
C GLN A 59 9.21 -4.59 10.17
N SER A 60 8.66 -5.79 9.91
CA SER A 60 8.64 -6.90 10.87
C SER A 60 10.05 -7.37 11.24
N GLU A 61 10.96 -7.33 10.26
CA GLU A 61 12.37 -7.67 10.43
C GLU A 61 13.23 -6.48 10.93
N HIS A 62 12.60 -5.32 11.20
CA HIS A 62 13.28 -4.08 11.61
C HIS A 62 14.40 -3.64 10.64
N LEU A 63 14.22 -3.93 9.34
CA LEU A 63 15.22 -3.68 8.31
C LEU A 63 15.28 -2.23 7.83
N LEU A 64 14.19 -1.47 8.04
CA LEU A 64 14.11 -0.06 7.67
C LEU A 64 13.97 0.81 8.92
N ALA A 65 14.67 1.93 8.91
CA ALA A 65 14.38 3.02 9.84
C ALA A 65 13.01 3.63 9.52
N GLU A 66 12.38 4.26 10.53
CA GLU A 66 11.05 4.87 10.37
C GLU A 66 10.99 5.87 9.21
N GLU A 67 12.02 6.72 9.03
CA GLU A 67 12.03 7.68 7.93
C GLU A 67 12.21 7.02 6.56
N GLU A 68 12.97 5.93 6.48
CA GLU A 68 13.13 5.16 5.24
C GLU A 68 11.79 4.53 4.84
N LEU A 69 11.10 3.93 5.81
CA LEU A 69 9.76 3.38 5.63
C LEU A 69 8.73 4.44 5.19
N ARG A 70 8.78 5.64 5.77
CA ARG A 70 7.96 6.78 5.33
C ARG A 70 8.32 7.23 3.92
N SER A 71 9.60 7.18 3.54
CA SER A 71 10.04 7.47 2.17
C SER A 71 9.48 6.45 1.18
N GLU A 72 9.55 5.16 1.49
CA GLU A 72 9.00 4.10 0.65
C GLU A 72 7.47 4.20 0.52
N LEU A 73 6.75 4.53 1.59
CA LEU A 73 5.31 4.77 1.53
C LEU A 73 4.95 5.97 0.63
N ARG A 74 5.76 7.05 0.65
CA ARG A 74 5.57 8.18 -0.28
C ARG A 74 5.80 7.76 -1.73
N ALA A 75 6.82 6.93 -1.99
CA ALA A 75 7.11 6.40 -3.32
C ALA A 75 5.98 5.50 -3.83
N LEU A 76 5.48 4.60 -2.98
CA LEU A 76 4.33 3.75 -3.28
C LEU A 76 3.07 4.58 -3.57
N LEU A 77 2.77 5.60 -2.76
CA LEU A 77 1.64 6.50 -3.00
C LEU A 77 1.74 7.21 -4.36
N ALA A 78 2.93 7.70 -4.71
CA ALA A 78 3.15 8.31 -6.02
C ALA A 78 2.91 7.33 -7.16
N ARG A 79 3.36 6.07 -7.03
CA ARG A 79 3.11 5.02 -8.01
C ARG A 79 1.63 4.67 -8.11
N VAL A 80 0.93 4.51 -6.99
CA VAL A 80 -0.52 4.24 -6.96
C VAL A 80 -1.30 5.33 -7.73
N HIS A 81 -0.96 6.61 -7.56
CA HIS A 81 -1.59 7.70 -8.32
C HIS A 81 -1.36 7.58 -9.83
N VAL A 82 -0.17 7.16 -10.25
CA VAL A 82 0.15 6.91 -11.66
C VAL A 82 -0.68 5.75 -12.20
N LEU A 83 -0.80 4.65 -11.44
CA LEU A 83 -1.57 3.46 -11.83
C LEU A 83 -3.08 3.75 -11.92
N ILE A 84 -3.65 4.53 -10.99
CA ILE A 84 -5.05 4.98 -11.08
C ILE A 84 -5.34 5.76 -12.36
N SER A 85 -4.34 6.43 -12.94
CA SER A 85 -4.51 7.17 -14.20
C SER A 85 -4.47 6.24 -15.42
N GLN A 86 -4.07 4.98 -15.25
CA GLN A 86 -3.91 3.97 -16.30
C GLN A 86 -5.00 2.87 -16.23
N SER A 87 -5.59 2.63 -15.06
CA SER A 87 -6.75 1.74 -14.80
C SER A 87 -8.10 2.38 -15.10
#